data_AF-A0A935HMR5-F1
#
_entry.id   AF-A0A935HMR5-F1
#
_cell.length_a   1.000
_cell.length_b   1.000
_cell.length_c   1.000
_cell.angle_alpha   90.00
_cell.angle_beta   90.00
_cell.angle_gamma   90.00
#
_symmetry.space_group_name_H-M   'P 1'
#
loop_
_entity.id
_entity.type
_entity.pdbx_description
1 polymer ?
#
loop_
_entity_poly.entity_id
_entity_poly.type
_entity_poly.pdbx_seq_one_letter_code
_entity_poly.pdbx_strand_id
1 'polypeptide(L)' 'MPCWILFPWVTVEGHMTKKDKIAFIKSSKRKTHVYNNLDRYTEQQLNDVIREIVQGLIRESEIIANAYINGYR' A
#
# COMPACT_ATOMS: atom_id res chain seq x y z
N MET A 1 13.87 15.35 -29.03
CA MET A 1 13.38 14.15 -28.33
C MET A 1 13.99 14.13 -26.94
N PRO A 2 13.22 14.28 -25.84
CA PRO A 2 13.72 13.95 -24.50
C PRO A 2 12.97 12.70 -24.00
N CYS A 3 13.63 11.56 -23.80
CA CYS A 3 14.55 11.22 -22.70
C CYS A 3 13.89 11.36 -21.31
N TRP A 4 12.83 10.58 -21.07
CA TRP A 4 12.15 10.46 -19.76
C TRP A 4 12.51 9.16 -19.01
N ILE A 5 13.54 8.44 -19.44
CA ILE A 5 13.97 7.17 -18.82
C ILE A 5 15.24 7.44 -18.02
N LEU A 6 15.17 8.18 -16.92
CA LEU A 6 16.24 8.29 -15.91
C LEU A 6 15.78 9.12 -14.71
N PHE A 7 14.98 8.54 -13.84
CA PHE A 7 14.92 8.99 -12.44
C PHE A 7 14.96 7.77 -11.50
N PRO A 8 16.15 7.24 -11.18
CA PRO A 8 16.33 6.27 -10.10
C PRO A 8 16.46 6.99 -8.74
N TRP A 9 15.67 8.04 -8.50
CA TRP A 9 15.76 8.84 -7.27
C TRP A 9 14.39 9.36 -6.80
N VAL A 10 13.43 8.46 -6.68
CA VAL A 10 12.41 8.65 -5.64
C VAL A 10 12.82 7.73 -4.51
N THR A 11 13.69 8.23 -3.64
CA THR A 11 13.88 7.59 -2.33
C THR A 11 12.55 7.76 -1.59
N VAL A 12 11.65 6.79 -1.72
CA VAL A 12 10.38 6.71 -0.96
C VAL A 12 10.72 6.29 0.50
N GLU A 13 11.73 6.89 1.10
CA GLU A 13 12.23 6.51 2.43
C GLU A 13 12.34 7.74 3.33
N GLY A 14 11.34 8.62 3.26
CA GLY A 14 11.03 9.44 4.44
C GLY A 14 10.47 8.52 5.52
N HIS A 15 10.95 8.64 6.76
CA HIS A 15 10.33 7.96 7.90
C HIS A 15 8.84 8.34 7.94
N MET A 16 7.97 7.39 7.60
CA MET A 16 6.55 7.63 7.44
C MET A 16 5.97 8.15 8.76
N THR A 17 5.50 9.40 8.78
CA THR A 17 4.97 9.98 10.02
C THR A 17 3.63 9.33 10.38
N LYS A 18 3.19 9.48 11.63
CA LYS A 18 1.85 9.02 12.05
C LYS A 18 0.75 9.55 11.12
N LYS A 19 0.86 10.81 10.68
CA LYS A 19 -0.08 11.45 9.76
C LYS A 19 -0.07 10.77 8.38
N ASP A 20 1.11 10.47 7.85
CA ASP A 20 1.25 9.80 6.55
C ASP A 20 0.70 8.38 6.60
N LYS A 21 0.95 7.65 7.70
CA LYS A 21 0.38 6.31 7.95
C LYS A 21 -1.15 6.35 7.91
N ILE A 22 -1.77 7.30 8.62
CA ILE A 22 -3.23 7.48 8.62
C ILE A 22 -3.74 7.84 7.21
N ALA A 23 -3.04 8.73 6.50
CA ALA A 23 -3.41 9.11 5.14
C ALA A 23 -3.37 7.92 4.18
N PHE A 24 -2.35 7.06 4.28
CA PHE A 24 -2.24 5.84 3.50
C PHE A 24 -3.37 4.85 3.80
N ILE A 25 -3.68 4.61 5.09
CA ILE A 25 -4.76 3.70 5.47
C ILE A 25 -6.11 4.20 4.93
N LYS A 26 -6.37 5.52 5.03
CA LYS A 26 -7.58 6.15 4.49
C LYS A 26 -7.66 6.12 2.96
N SER A 27 -6.53 6.24 2.26
CA SER A 27 -6.49 6.17 0.80
C SER A 27 -6.63 4.74 0.27
N SER A 28 -6.26 3.74 1.07
CA SER A 28 -6.54 2.35 0.75
C SER A 28 -8.06 2.18 0.68
N LYS A 29 -8.61 1.84 -0.49
CA LYS A 29 -10.06 1.62 -0.69
C LYS A 29 -10.60 0.41 0.08
N ARG A 30 -9.73 -0.29 0.82
CA ARG A 30 -10.07 -1.47 1.60
C ARG A 30 -10.35 -1.06 3.04
N LYS A 31 -11.51 -1.50 3.54
CA LYS A 31 -11.83 -1.45 4.97
C LYS A 31 -11.75 -0.05 5.60
N THR A 32 -11.93 1.03 4.84
CA THR A 32 -12.00 2.41 5.37
C THR A 32 -13.07 2.59 6.43
N HIS A 33 -14.16 1.83 6.36
CA HIS A 33 -15.24 1.81 7.35
C HIS A 33 -14.93 0.98 8.62
N VAL A 34 -13.87 0.17 8.60
CA VAL A 34 -13.51 -0.74 9.70
C VAL A 34 -12.58 -0.06 10.70
N TYR A 35 -11.72 0.83 10.23
CA TYR A 35 -10.72 1.48 11.07
C TYR A 35 -11.28 2.76 11.73
N ASN A 36 -12.06 2.58 12.80
CA ASN A 36 -12.59 3.68 13.59
C ASN A 36 -11.47 4.44 14.32
N ASN A 37 -11.48 5.77 14.21
CA ASN A 37 -10.61 6.69 14.96
C ASN A 37 -9.11 6.32 14.93
N LEU A 38 -8.54 6.26 13.72
CA LEU A 38 -7.11 6.02 13.47
C LEU A 38 -6.17 6.95 14.27
N ASP A 39 -6.63 8.15 14.64
CA ASP A 39 -5.87 9.08 15.48
C ASP A 39 -5.53 8.52 16.87
N ARG A 40 -6.36 7.60 17.39
CA ARG A 40 -6.13 6.93 18.69
C ARG A 40 -5.12 5.79 18.61
N TYR A 41 -4.74 5.36 17.41
CA TYR A 41 -3.87 4.20 17.24
C TYR A 41 -2.44 4.58 17.60
N THR A 42 -1.71 3.66 18.21
CA THR A 42 -0.26 3.78 18.37
C THR A 42 0.42 3.66 17.00
N GLU A 43 1.66 4.12 16.89
CA GLU A 43 2.41 3.96 15.63
C GLU A 43 2.56 2.49 15.22
N GLN A 44 2.68 1.59 16.19
CA GLN A 44 2.79 0.16 15.93
C GLN A 44 1.48 -0.42 15.38
N GLN A 45 0.34 -0.05 15.97
CA GLN A 45 -0.97 -0.45 15.44
C GLN A 45 -1.19 0.06 14.01
N LEU A 46 -0.76 1.28 13.69
CA LEU A 46 -0.82 1.80 12.33
C LEU A 46 0.07 0.99 11.37
N ASN A 47 1.27 0.60 11.79
CA ASN A 47 2.16 -0.24 10.99
C ASN A 47 1.56 -1.63 10.74
N ASP A 48 0.90 -2.23 11.73
CA ASP A 48 0.25 -3.53 11.60
C ASP A 48 -0.91 -3.48 10.60
N VAL A 49 -1.73 -2.42 10.65
CA VAL A 49 -2.81 -2.19 9.67
C VAL A 49 -2.24 -1.99 8.26
N ILE A 50 -1.17 -1.20 8.11
CA ILE A 50 -0.50 -1.02 6.82
C ILE A 50 -0.01 -2.37 6.28
N ARG A 51 0.59 -3.20 7.12
CA ARG A 51 1.07 -4.54 6.72
C ARG A 51 -0.08 -5.43 6.25
N GLU A 52 -1.22 -5.43 6.94
CA GLU A 52 -2.42 -6.18 6.50
C GLU A 52 -2.90 -5.72 5.12
N ILE A 53 -3.00 -4.40 4.91
CA ILE A 53 -3.42 -3.81 3.63
C ILE A 53 -2.46 -4.24 2.51
N VAL A 54 -1.16 -4.09 2.70
CA VAL A 54 -0.14 -4.44 1.71
C VAL A 54 -0.17 -5.95 1.39
N GLN A 55 -0.27 -6.81 2.40
CA GLN A 55 -0.39 -8.26 2.18
C GLN A 55 -1.67 -8.64 1.42
N GLY A 56 -2.77 -7.91 1.64
CA GLY A 56 -4.00 -8.08 0.86
C GLY A 56 -3.83 -7.68 -0.60
N LEU A 57 -3.07 -6.62 -0.89
CA LEU A 57 -2.77 -6.17 -2.25
C LEU A 57 -1.86 -7.17 -2.98
N ILE A 58 -0.79 -7.64 -2.33
CA ILE A 58 0.13 -8.63 -2.91
C ILE A 58 -0.63 -9.90 -3.31
N ARG A 59 -1.47 -10.44 -2.41
CA ARG A 59 -2.26 -11.64 -2.71
C ARG A 59 -3.21 -11.45 -3.90
N GLU A 60 -3.86 -10.30 -4.01
CA GLU A 60 -4.71 -10.02 -5.17
C GLU A 60 -3.88 -9.89 -6.45
N SER A 61 -2.72 -9.25 -6.40
CA SER A 61 -1.80 -9.17 -7.54
C SER A 61 -1.32 -10.56 -7.97
N GLU A 62 -1.01 -11.47 -7.05
CA GLU A 62 -0.63 -12.85 -7.34
C GLU A 62 -1.76 -13.63 -8.03
N ILE A 63 -2.99 -13.50 -7.53
CA ILE A 63 -4.17 -14.15 -8.14
C ILE A 63 -4.35 -13.67 -9.58
N ILE A 64 -4.28 -12.35 -9.80
CA ILE A 64 -4.43 -11.76 -11.13
C ILE A 64 -3.31 -12.24 -12.05
N ALA A 65 -2.05 -12.16 -11.62
CA ALA A 65 -0.91 -12.62 -12.41
C ALA A 65 -1.01 -14.11 -12.78
N ASN A 66 -1.41 -14.95 -11.82
CA ASN A 66 -1.60 -16.37 -12.05
C ASN A 66 -2.76 -16.67 -13.02
N ALA A 67 -3.83 -15.87 -12.98
CA ALA A 67 -4.93 -15.97 -13.95
C ALA A 67 -4.47 -15.59 -15.36
N TYR A 68 -3.64 -14.57 -15.52
CA TYR A 68 -3.02 -14.24 -16.82
C TYR A 68 -2.14 -15.39 -17.32
N ILE A 69 -1.21 -15.90 -16.50
CA ILE A 69 -0.30 -16.99 -16.91
C ILE A 69 -1.07 -18.25 -17.31
N ASN A 70 -2.09 -18.65 -16.54
CA ASN A 70 -2.85 -19.88 -16.81
C ASN A 70 -3.94 -19.71 -17.88
N GLY A 71 -4.42 -18.48 -18.12
CA GLY A 71 -5.43 -18.18 -19.13
C GLY A 71 -4.91 -18.06 -20.57
N TYR A 72 -3.60 -17.98 -20.76
CA TYR A 72 -2.93 -17.95 -22.07
C TYR A 72 -2.53 -19.35 -22.61
N ARG A 73 -3.00 -20.43 -21.99
CA ARG A 73 -2.67 -21.81 -22.37
C ARG A 73 -3.76 -22.47 -23.21
#